data_AF-A0A392MVB7-F1
#
_entry.id   AF-A0A392MVB7-F1
#
_cell.length_a   1.000
_cell.length_b   1.000
_cell.length_c   1.000
_cell.angle_alpha   90.00
_cell.angle_beta   90.00
_cell.angle_gamma   90.00
#
_symmetry.space_group_name_H-M   'P 1'
#
loop_
_entity.id
_entity.type
_entity.pdbx_description
1 polymer ?
#
loop_
_entity_poly.entity_id
_entity_poly.type
_entity_poly.pdbx_seq_one_letter_code
_entity_poly.pdbx_strand_id
1 'polypeptide(L)'
;NVSLARRFALVPLGPPLLAYCSNCKAMLSAVDGAVELVVDRPYKAGDPIVVWCGPQPNTKLLTNYGFVDEDNSNDRLIVEVALSTEDPQYQDKRMVAQRNGKLSIQTFYVYTGKEREAVSDMIPYMRLGYVTDPSEMQSVISSQGPVCP
;
A
#
# COMPACT_ATOMS: atom_id res chain seq x y z
N ASN A 1 13.83 -19.41 -22.33
CA ASN A 1 14.57 -18.21 -21.88
C ASN A 1 13.65 -17.40 -20.96
N VAL A 2 13.97 -17.23 -19.67
CA VAL A 2 13.12 -16.49 -18.72
C VAL A 2 13.41 -14.99 -18.84
N SER A 3 12.36 -14.15 -18.85
CA SER A 3 12.53 -12.69 -18.89
C SER A 3 13.33 -12.21 -17.68
N LEU A 4 14.17 -11.19 -17.86
CA LEU A 4 15.07 -10.72 -16.80
C LEU A 4 14.31 -10.28 -15.54
N ALA A 5 13.12 -9.68 -15.71
CA ALA A 5 12.21 -9.28 -14.62
C ALA A 5 11.62 -10.45 -13.80
N ARG A 6 11.80 -11.70 -14.24
CA ARG A 6 11.32 -12.91 -13.54
C ARG A 6 12.47 -13.82 -13.10
N ARG A 7 13.72 -13.33 -13.18
CA ARG A 7 14.88 -14.03 -12.66
C ARG A 7 15.08 -13.61 -11.20
N PHE A 8 15.28 -14.58 -10.34
CA PHE A 8 15.62 -14.38 -8.94
C PHE A 8 16.98 -15.00 -8.68
N ALA A 9 17.75 -14.40 -7.77
CA ALA A 9 19.05 -14.89 -7.38
C ALA A 9 19.17 -14.87 -5.85
N LEU A 10 19.89 -15.84 -5.30
CA LEU A 10 20.38 -15.76 -3.94
C LEU A 10 21.72 -15.04 -3.99
N VAL A 11 21.81 -13.90 -3.32
CA VAL A 11 23.06 -13.13 -3.21
C VAL A 11 23.74 -13.52 -1.89
N PRO A 12 24.90 -14.21 -1.93
CA PRO A 12 25.67 -14.47 -0.72
C PRO A 12 26.01 -13.17 -0.01
N LEU A 13 25.99 -13.16 1.32
CA LEU A 13 26.18 -11.94 2.14
C LEU A 13 25.10 -10.86 1.90
N GLY A 14 23.96 -11.24 1.32
CA GLY A 14 22.83 -10.36 1.05
C GLY A 14 21.89 -10.13 2.25
N PRO A 15 20.62 -9.75 2.01
CA PRO A 15 19.70 -9.24 3.03
C PRO A 15 19.48 -10.11 4.27
N PRO A 16 19.54 -11.47 4.23
CA PRO A 16 19.44 -12.28 5.44
C PRO A 16 20.57 -12.07 6.46
N LEU A 17 21.70 -11.49 6.04
CA LEU A 17 22.87 -11.24 6.88
C LEU A 17 23.07 -9.76 7.23
N LEU A 18 22.20 -8.88 6.72
CA LEU A 18 22.18 -7.46 7.05
C LEU A 18 21.03 -7.19 8.03
N ALA A 19 21.25 -6.30 8.98
CA ALA A 19 20.14 -5.79 9.79
C ALA A 19 19.17 -5.01 8.89
N TYR A 20 17.89 -4.96 9.23
CA TYR A 20 16.91 -4.16 8.47
C TYR A 20 16.62 -2.86 9.20
N CYS A 21 16.38 -1.80 8.42
CA CYS A 21 15.80 -0.58 8.94
C CYS A 21 14.99 0.14 7.86
N SER A 22 13.70 0.39 8.12
CA SER A 22 12.78 1.02 7.17
C SER A 22 13.10 2.50 6.89
N ASN A 23 13.82 3.16 7.79
CA ASN A 23 14.19 4.57 7.70
C ASN A 23 15.56 4.82 7.04
N CYS A 24 16.23 3.77 6.53
CA CYS A 24 17.46 3.90 5.77
C CYS A 24 17.21 3.84 4.25
N LYS A 25 18.23 4.18 3.47
CA LYS A 25 18.24 4.10 2.01
C LYS A 25 19.32 3.16 1.48
N ALA A 26 20.07 2.51 2.37
CA ALA A 26 21.10 1.57 1.98
C ALA A 26 20.46 0.36 1.30
N MET A 27 20.90 -0.01 0.09
CA MET A 27 20.26 -1.08 -0.69
C MET A 27 21.25 -1.83 -1.56
N LEU A 28 20.91 -3.08 -1.90
CA LEU A 28 21.68 -3.83 -2.88
C LEU A 28 21.34 -3.37 -4.29
N SER A 29 22.36 -3.04 -5.08
CA SER A 29 22.25 -2.65 -6.47
C SER A 29 23.08 -3.58 -7.36
N ALA A 30 22.60 -3.84 -8.57
CA ALA A 30 23.39 -4.53 -9.59
C ALA A 30 24.21 -3.51 -10.38
N VAL A 31 25.53 -3.63 -10.34
CA VAL A 31 26.49 -2.72 -10.97
C VAL A 31 27.50 -3.55 -11.75
N ASP A 32 27.58 -3.35 -13.07
CA ASP A 32 28.59 -3.95 -13.96
C ASP A 32 28.88 -5.45 -13.75
N GLY A 33 27.82 -6.25 -13.61
CA GLY A 33 27.93 -7.71 -13.43
C GLY A 33 28.21 -8.16 -12.00
N ALA A 34 28.25 -7.23 -11.04
CA ALA A 34 28.34 -7.49 -9.61
C ALA A 34 27.09 -6.99 -8.86
N VAL A 35 26.96 -7.39 -7.60
CA VAL A 35 25.98 -6.83 -6.66
C VAL A 35 26.74 -6.07 -5.59
N GLU A 36 26.40 -4.80 -5.42
CA GLU A 36 27.03 -3.90 -4.47
C GLU A 36 26.02 -3.43 -3.42
N LEU A 37 26.47 -3.26 -2.18
CA LEU A 37 25.70 -2.54 -1.16
C LEU A 37 26.01 -1.05 -1.30
N VAL A 38 25.02 -0.29 -1.76
CA VAL A 38 25.09 1.18 -1.79
C VAL A 38 24.66 1.68 -0.42
N VAL A 39 25.60 2.23 0.35
CA VAL A 39 25.33 2.77 1.70
C VAL A 39 24.74 4.19 1.62
N ASP A 40 23.88 4.53 2.57
CA ASP A 40 23.23 5.84 2.65
C ASP A 40 23.89 6.82 3.62
N ARG A 41 24.85 6.32 4.42
CA ARG A 41 25.55 7.08 5.46
C ARG A 41 26.92 6.46 5.77
N PRO A 42 27.84 7.22 6.40
CA PRO A 42 29.05 6.65 6.98
C PRO A 42 28.70 5.75 8.17
N TYR A 43 29.32 4.58 8.24
CA TYR A 43 29.21 3.65 9.38
C TYR A 43 30.48 3.72 10.23
N LYS A 44 30.36 3.65 11.55
CA LYS A 44 31.51 3.52 12.44
C LYS A 44 31.81 2.04 12.70
N ALA A 45 33.05 1.74 13.03
CA ALA A 45 33.43 0.40 13.43
C ALA A 45 32.60 -0.04 14.65
N GLY A 46 31.97 -1.21 14.56
CA GLY A 46 31.06 -1.73 15.58
C GLY A 46 29.58 -1.43 15.36
N ASP A 47 29.24 -0.47 14.48
CA ASP A 47 27.84 -0.20 14.14
C ASP A 47 27.29 -1.30 13.21
N PRO A 48 26.02 -1.71 13.38
CA PRO A 48 25.40 -2.64 12.45
C PRO A 48 25.19 -1.97 11.09
N ILE A 49 25.53 -2.69 10.02
CA ILE A 49 25.15 -2.32 8.66
C ILE A 49 23.68 -2.70 8.47
N VAL A 50 22.85 -1.71 8.17
CA VAL A 50 21.42 -1.90 7.91
C VAL A 50 21.10 -1.75 6.44
N VAL A 51 20.06 -2.44 5.98
CA VAL A 51 19.59 -2.40 4.59
C VAL A 51 18.09 -2.13 4.52
N TRP A 52 17.68 -1.49 3.43
CA TRP A 52 16.30 -1.25 3.04
C TRP A 52 15.92 -2.12 1.84
N CYS A 53 14.89 -2.93 2.02
CA CYS A 53 14.35 -3.84 1.00
C CYS A 53 13.12 -3.26 0.27
N GLY A 54 13.00 -1.93 0.22
CA GLY A 54 11.85 -1.22 -0.33
C GLY A 54 10.71 -0.99 0.67
N PRO A 55 9.62 -0.32 0.23
CA PRO A 55 8.50 0.08 1.09
C PRO A 55 7.59 -1.10 1.43
N GLN A 56 8.02 -1.95 2.35
CA GLN A 56 7.29 -3.13 2.82
C GLN A 56 6.57 -2.84 4.14
N PRO A 57 5.30 -3.25 4.30
CA PRO A 57 4.64 -3.22 5.60
C PRO A 57 5.17 -4.32 6.52
N ASN A 58 4.95 -4.20 7.82
CA ASN A 58 5.44 -5.17 8.80
C ASN A 58 4.86 -6.57 8.57
N THR A 59 3.64 -6.70 8.03
CA THR A 59 3.10 -8.01 7.62
C THR A 59 4.02 -8.73 6.64
N LYS A 60 4.57 -8.02 5.63
CA LYS A 60 5.51 -8.64 4.67
C LYS A 60 6.90 -8.83 5.25
N LEU A 61 7.36 -7.92 6.12
CA LEU A 61 8.64 -8.06 6.81
C LEU A 61 8.65 -9.31 7.69
N LEU A 62 7.59 -9.49 8.49
CA LEU A 62 7.43 -10.63 9.37
C LEU A 62 7.33 -11.94 8.58
N THR A 63 6.45 -12.01 7.58
CA THR A 63 6.22 -13.26 6.84
C THR A 63 7.42 -13.67 5.97
N ASN A 64 8.11 -12.72 5.34
CA ASN A 64 9.18 -13.05 4.39
C ASN A 64 10.57 -13.07 5.02
N TYR A 65 10.78 -12.32 6.10
CA TYR A 65 12.11 -12.11 6.68
C TYR A 65 12.18 -12.37 8.19
N GLY A 66 11.04 -12.58 8.86
CA GLY A 66 11.00 -13.00 10.26
C GLY A 66 11.21 -11.89 11.29
N PHE A 67 11.02 -10.62 10.93
CA PHE A 67 11.15 -9.49 11.87
C PHE A 67 10.07 -8.44 11.68
N VAL A 68 9.92 -7.56 12.67
CA VAL A 68 9.06 -6.38 12.67
C VAL A 68 9.94 -5.15 12.91
N ASP A 69 9.64 -4.04 12.23
CA ASP A 69 10.27 -2.75 12.47
C ASP A 69 9.24 -1.81 13.11
N GLU A 70 9.48 -1.42 14.35
CA GLU A 70 8.57 -0.57 15.14
C GLU A 70 8.43 0.84 14.56
N ASP A 71 9.46 1.32 13.87
CA ASP A 71 9.51 2.67 13.30
C ASP A 71 9.13 2.69 11.80
N ASN A 72 8.48 1.62 11.31
CA ASN A 72 8.17 1.47 9.90
C ASN A 72 7.08 2.42 9.39
N SER A 73 7.50 3.50 8.76
CA SER A 73 6.61 4.48 8.11
C SER A 73 5.81 3.93 6.92
N ASN A 74 6.16 2.74 6.41
CA ASN A 74 5.44 2.06 5.34
C ASN A 74 4.47 1.00 5.88
N ASP A 75 4.41 0.82 7.19
CA ASP A 75 3.48 -0.11 7.82
C ASP A 75 2.05 0.37 7.62
N ARG A 76 1.17 -0.58 7.34
CA ARG A 76 -0.21 -0.30 6.97
C ARG A 76 -1.09 -1.52 7.08
N LEU A 77 -2.36 -1.26 7.35
CA LEU A 77 -3.44 -2.22 7.15
C LEU A 77 -4.09 -2.01 5.79
N ILE A 78 -4.71 -3.08 5.29
CA ILE A 78 -5.47 -3.07 4.05
C ILE A 78 -6.94 -3.30 4.40
N VAL A 79 -7.82 -2.41 3.94
CA VAL A 79 -9.27 -2.54 4.06
C VAL A 79 -9.84 -2.68 2.66
N GLU A 80 -10.47 -3.82 2.36
CA GLU A 80 -11.15 -4.04 1.10
C GLU A 80 -12.67 -3.97 1.31
N VAL A 81 -13.36 -3.18 0.47
CA VAL A 81 -14.80 -2.97 0.55
C VAL A 81 -15.42 -3.09 -0.84
N ALA A 82 -16.50 -3.86 -0.95
CA ALA A 82 -17.21 -4.06 -2.21
C ALA A 82 -18.62 -3.47 -2.16
N LEU A 83 -19.05 -2.85 -3.27
CA LEU A 83 -20.48 -2.59 -3.49
C LEU A 83 -21.19 -3.93 -3.72
N SER A 84 -22.30 -4.16 -3.02
CA SER A 84 -23.06 -5.40 -3.16
C SER A 84 -23.68 -5.49 -4.55
N THR A 85 -23.43 -6.58 -5.26
CA THR A 85 -24.05 -6.86 -6.58
C THR A 85 -25.53 -7.22 -6.47
N GLU A 86 -26.02 -7.55 -5.27
CA GLU A 86 -27.44 -7.82 -4.98
C GLU A 86 -28.23 -6.52 -4.72
N ASP A 87 -27.55 -5.39 -4.62
CA ASP A 87 -28.16 -4.09 -4.42
C ASP A 87 -28.97 -3.66 -5.67
N PRO A 88 -30.26 -3.35 -5.55
CA PRO A 88 -31.07 -2.89 -6.69
C PRO A 88 -30.50 -1.64 -7.38
N GLN A 89 -29.74 -0.82 -6.65
CA GLN A 89 -29.10 0.40 -7.13
C GLN A 89 -27.60 0.20 -7.47
N TYR A 90 -27.13 -1.05 -7.58
CA TYR A 90 -25.73 -1.39 -7.82
C TYR A 90 -25.13 -0.66 -9.04
N GLN A 91 -25.86 -0.57 -10.15
CA GLN A 91 -25.34 0.07 -11.38
C GLN A 91 -25.08 1.57 -11.17
N ASP A 92 -25.99 2.25 -10.49
CA ASP A 92 -25.85 3.68 -10.17
C ASP A 92 -24.70 3.90 -9.19
N LYS A 93 -24.61 3.10 -8.12
CA LYS A 93 -23.53 3.18 -7.14
C LYS A 93 -22.17 2.92 -7.80
N ARG A 94 -22.08 1.92 -8.67
CA ARG A 94 -20.86 1.62 -9.44
C ARG A 94 -20.47 2.79 -10.34
N MET A 95 -21.43 3.39 -11.06
CA MET A 95 -21.20 4.54 -11.92
C MET A 95 -20.64 5.72 -11.13
N VAL A 96 -21.25 6.03 -9.98
CA VAL A 96 -20.80 7.11 -9.08
C VAL A 96 -19.40 6.83 -8.53
N ALA A 97 -19.12 5.60 -8.09
CA ALA A 97 -17.78 5.21 -7.63
C ALA A 97 -16.73 5.42 -8.73
N GLN A 98 -16.99 4.94 -9.95
CA GLN A 98 -16.09 5.09 -11.09
C GLN A 98 -15.86 6.55 -11.49
N ARG A 99 -16.91 7.38 -11.47
CA ARG A 99 -16.81 8.83 -11.72
C ARG A 99 -15.87 9.53 -10.73
N ASN A 100 -15.75 8.99 -9.51
CA ASN A 100 -14.85 9.49 -8.46
C ASN A 100 -13.52 8.70 -8.37
N GLY A 101 -13.16 7.96 -9.42
CA GLY A 101 -11.89 7.22 -9.48
C GLY A 101 -11.80 6.01 -8.55
N LYS A 102 -12.94 5.50 -8.07
CA LYS A 102 -13.03 4.30 -7.23
C LYS A 102 -13.52 3.09 -8.03
N LEU A 103 -13.17 1.90 -7.57
CA LEU A 103 -13.61 0.63 -8.14
C LEU A 103 -14.86 0.10 -7.40
N SER A 104 -15.54 -0.89 -7.97
CA SER A 104 -16.65 -1.59 -7.29
C SER A 104 -16.17 -2.50 -6.16
N ILE A 105 -14.91 -2.93 -6.21
CA ILE A 105 -14.17 -3.54 -5.10
C ILE A 105 -12.99 -2.59 -4.86
N GLN A 106 -13.07 -1.83 -3.79
CA GLN A 106 -12.10 -0.79 -3.49
C GLN A 106 -11.19 -1.24 -2.35
N THR A 107 -9.89 -1.18 -2.60
CA THR A 107 -8.86 -1.36 -1.58
C THR A 107 -8.44 0.01 -1.03
N PHE A 108 -8.45 0.15 0.29
CA PHE A 108 -7.95 1.31 1.01
C PHE A 108 -6.76 0.91 1.87
N TYR A 109 -5.79 1.82 1.99
CA TYR A 109 -4.59 1.61 2.80
C TYR A 109 -4.64 2.54 4.01
N VAL A 110 -4.52 1.94 5.20
CA VAL A 110 -4.48 2.66 6.48
C VAL A 110 -3.05 2.63 6.98
N TYR A 111 -2.30 3.70 6.75
CA TYR A 111 -0.92 3.84 7.23
C TYR A 111 -0.89 4.32 8.69
N THR A 112 0.11 3.85 9.43
CA THR A 112 0.37 4.33 10.80
C THR A 112 0.51 5.85 10.83
N GLY A 113 -0.24 6.50 11.72
CA GLY A 113 -0.27 7.96 11.86
C GLY A 113 -1.09 8.71 10.79
N LYS A 114 -1.72 7.99 9.86
CA LYS A 114 -2.60 8.54 8.81
C LYS A 114 -3.99 7.92 8.81
N GLU A 115 -4.43 7.39 9.95
CA GLU A 115 -5.69 6.68 10.11
C GLU A 115 -6.87 7.60 9.79
N ARG A 116 -6.81 8.86 10.23
CA ARG A 116 -7.85 9.86 9.97
C ARG A 116 -8.00 10.17 8.47
N GLU A 117 -6.88 10.30 7.75
CA GLU A 117 -6.89 10.53 6.29
C GLU A 117 -7.52 9.34 5.57
N ALA A 118 -7.15 8.11 5.97
CA ALA A 118 -7.72 6.90 5.39
C ALA A 118 -9.24 6.81 5.64
N VAL A 119 -9.71 7.14 6.84
CA VAL A 119 -11.15 7.18 7.15
C VAL A 119 -11.87 8.24 6.32
N SER A 120 -11.30 9.43 6.17
CA SER A 120 -11.86 10.48 5.31
C SER A 120 -11.97 10.03 3.85
N ASP A 121 -11.01 9.28 3.32
CA ASP A 121 -11.08 8.72 1.96
C ASP A 121 -12.11 7.58 1.82
N MET A 122 -12.30 6.79 2.88
CA MET A 122 -13.24 5.66 2.88
C MET A 122 -14.70 6.09 3.03
N ILE A 123 -14.99 7.11 3.84
CA ILE A 123 -16.36 7.50 4.22
C ILE A 123 -17.27 7.75 3.01
N PRO A 124 -16.89 8.51 1.97
CA PRO A 124 -17.76 8.73 0.81
C PRO A 124 -18.17 7.44 0.11
N TYR A 125 -17.23 6.50 -0.02
CA TYR A 125 -17.50 5.19 -0.62
C TYR A 125 -18.43 4.34 0.25
N MET A 126 -18.24 4.35 1.57
CA MET A 126 -19.13 3.65 2.50
C MET A 126 -20.54 4.27 2.46
N ARG A 127 -20.65 5.59 2.52
CA ARG A 127 -21.93 6.32 2.42
C ARG A 127 -22.68 5.96 1.13
N LEU A 128 -21.99 5.93 0.00
CA LEU A 128 -22.55 5.50 -1.28
C LEU A 128 -23.13 4.08 -1.21
N GLY A 129 -22.41 3.16 -0.55
CA GLY A 129 -22.89 1.80 -0.30
C GLY A 129 -24.19 1.75 0.50
N TYR A 130 -24.40 2.70 1.44
CA TYR A 130 -25.58 2.75 2.31
C TYR A 130 -26.78 3.54 1.76
N VAL A 131 -26.67 4.19 0.60
CA VAL A 131 -27.83 4.88 -0.01
C VAL A 131 -28.89 3.86 -0.41
N THR A 132 -30.06 3.88 0.22
CA THR A 132 -31.17 2.94 -0.07
C THR A 132 -32.38 3.62 -0.70
N ASP A 133 -32.50 4.94 -0.58
CA ASP A 133 -33.57 5.70 -1.23
C ASP A 133 -33.16 6.08 -2.67
N PRO A 134 -33.93 5.67 -3.69
CA PRO A 134 -33.67 6.07 -5.08
C PRO A 134 -33.64 7.58 -5.29
N SER A 135 -34.42 8.36 -4.54
CA SER A 135 -34.46 9.82 -4.66
C SER A 135 -33.18 10.48 -4.14
N GLU A 136 -32.63 9.96 -3.04
CA GLU A 136 -31.30 10.36 -2.54
C GLU A 136 -30.21 9.98 -3.55
N MET A 137 -30.32 8.81 -4.17
CA MET A 137 -29.36 8.37 -5.19
C MET A 137 -29.35 9.28 -6.42
N GLN A 138 -30.51 9.75 -6.87
CA GLN A 138 -30.58 10.75 -7.95
C GLN A 138 -29.93 12.08 -7.55
N SER A 139 -30.05 12.48 -6.29
CA SER A 139 -29.36 13.66 -5.74
C SER A 139 -27.84 13.48 -5.75
N VAL A 140 -27.36 12.28 -5.40
CA VAL A 140 -25.94 11.90 -5.48
C VAL A 140 -25.43 11.95 -6.92
N ILE A 141 -26.16 11.35 -7.88
CA ILE A 141 -25.77 11.29 -9.30
C ILE A 141 -25.71 12.70 -9.92
N SER A 142 -26.70 13.54 -9.62
CA SER A 142 -26.82 14.89 -10.17
C SER A 142 -25.80 15.88 -9.60
N SER A 143 -25.18 15.57 -8.46
CA SER A 143 -24.11 16.38 -7.91
C SER A 143 -22.92 16.46 -8.89
N GLN A 144 -22.46 17.69 -9.17
CA GLN A 144 -21.33 17.98 -10.07
C GLN A 144 -19.99 18.17 -9.32
N GLY A 145 -20.01 18.11 -7.99
CA GLY A 145 -18.83 18.21 -7.13
C GLY A 145 -18.33 16.82 -6.68
N PRO A 146 -17.22 16.76 -5.90
CA PRO A 146 -16.88 15.55 -5.18
C PRO A 146 -18.10 15.11 -4.37
N VAL A 147 -18.46 13.84 -4.50
CA VAL A 147 -19.66 13.28 -3.86
C VAL A 147 -19.42 13.29 -2.35
N CYS A 148 -20.00 14.32 -1.71
CA CYS A 148 -19.91 14.75 -0.32
C CYS A 148 -18.55 15.33 0.16
N PRO A 149 -18.58 16.39 1.00
CA PRO A 149 -17.41 16.95 1.69
C PRO A 149 -16.86 16.01 2.77
#